data_AF-A0A8J6XS48-F1
#
_entry.id   AF-A0A8J6XS48-F1
#
_cell.length_a   1.000
_cell.length_b   1.000
_cell.length_c   1.000
_cell.angle_alpha   90.00
_cell.angle_beta   90.00
_cell.angle_gamma   90.00
#
_symmetry.space_group_name_H-M   'P 1'
#
loop_
_entity.id
_entity.type
_entity.pdbx_description
1 polymer ?
#
loop_
_entity_poly.entity_id
_entity_poly.type
_entity_poly.pdbx_seq_one_letter_code
_entity_poly.pdbx_strand_id
1 'polypeptide(L)'
;MICQANRIGRHTLLFHSISLEQLRAVREALALDHFETFQFCQEMQVGIGTAVGRLSHFVYGLDPAPHKLGGIMTPGRAKRIKSLVKRRGPLPSGSYKKSVERILALLIPKVPDGEQLHLITDGKQDYRTAAQSHINSGKLRMDIFSNPPRRLKHEPKSADAKVRDQAMFPVDLLHKLIRHCMANHKRETIAHGRRVNSIMLRLYVFIAWRNFVKDKSERRPQNKTPAMDVGLVDCFLNWKQVLSRRLYPWKQSLASMDSRLYAMKMETPAVGRNKHHDLVNAY
;
A
#
# COMPACT_ATOMS: atom_id res chain seq x y z
N MET A 1 3.28 -22.24 -17.99
CA MET A 1 2.42 -22.17 -16.78
C MET A 1 2.22 -20.71 -16.36
N ILE A 2 1.01 -20.17 -16.55
CA ILE A 2 0.64 -18.86 -15.98
C ILE A 2 0.17 -19.13 -14.55
N CYS A 3 0.83 -18.54 -13.57
CA CYS A 3 0.45 -18.69 -12.17
C CYS A 3 -0.94 -18.04 -11.96
N GLN A 4 -1.96 -18.84 -11.62
CA GLN A 4 -3.34 -18.37 -11.45
C GLN A 4 -3.46 -17.21 -10.44
N ALA A 5 -2.64 -17.22 -9.39
CA ALA A 5 -2.56 -16.13 -8.42
C ALA A 5 -2.18 -14.78 -9.06
N ASN A 6 -1.31 -14.76 -10.08
CA ASN A 6 -0.96 -13.53 -10.77
C ASN A 6 -2.11 -13.03 -11.65
N ARG A 7 -2.94 -13.93 -12.21
CA ARG A 7 -4.13 -13.54 -12.99
C ARG A 7 -5.15 -12.84 -12.10
N ILE A 8 -5.47 -13.45 -10.95
CA ILE A 8 -6.39 -12.85 -9.97
C ILE A 8 -5.81 -11.52 -9.47
N GLY A 9 -4.52 -11.48 -9.12
CA GLY A 9 -3.88 -10.24 -8.67
C GLY A 9 -3.96 -9.10 -9.69
N ARG A 10 -3.69 -9.38 -10.97
CA ARG A 10 -3.83 -8.38 -12.04
C ARG A 10 -5.27 -7.93 -12.22
N HIS A 11 -6.22 -8.86 -12.18
CA HIS A 11 -7.64 -8.54 -12.23
C HIS A 11 -8.02 -7.61 -11.08
N THR A 12 -7.62 -7.93 -9.86
CA THR A 12 -7.93 -7.10 -8.68
C THR A 12 -7.24 -5.74 -8.70
N LEU A 13 -6.07 -5.64 -9.32
CA LEU A 13 -5.41 -4.35 -9.61
C LEU A 13 -6.26 -3.51 -10.58
N LEU A 14 -6.69 -4.08 -11.71
CA LEU A 14 -7.55 -3.37 -12.66
C LEU A 14 -8.89 -3.00 -12.03
N PHE A 15 -9.48 -3.91 -11.26
CA PHE A 15 -10.75 -3.69 -10.55
C PHE A 15 -10.62 -2.54 -9.57
N HIS A 16 -9.54 -2.47 -8.79
CA HIS A 16 -9.28 -1.36 -7.88
C HIS A 16 -9.08 -0.04 -8.63
N SER A 17 -8.33 -0.03 -9.74
CA SER A 17 -8.15 1.15 -10.58
C SER A 17 -9.49 1.69 -11.12
N ILE A 18 -10.33 0.82 -11.67
CA ILE A 18 -11.67 1.19 -12.16
C ILE A 18 -12.52 1.76 -11.05
N SER A 19 -12.52 1.10 -9.89
CA SER A 19 -13.27 1.59 -8.74
C SER A 19 -12.79 2.97 -8.30
N LEU A 20 -11.49 3.25 -8.34
CA LEU A 20 -10.99 4.60 -8.08
C LEU A 20 -11.41 5.60 -9.16
N GLU A 21 -11.43 5.23 -10.43
CA GLU A 21 -11.94 6.09 -11.51
C GLU A 21 -13.42 6.43 -11.31
N GLN A 22 -14.23 5.47 -10.85
CA GLN A 22 -15.66 5.64 -10.56
C GLN A 22 -15.93 6.38 -9.24
N LEU A 23 -14.94 6.49 -8.37
CA LEU A 23 -15.07 7.24 -7.14
C LEU A 23 -15.30 8.72 -7.46
N ARG A 24 -16.46 9.24 -7.07
CA ARG A 24 -16.86 10.63 -7.33
C ARG A 24 -15.87 11.64 -6.74
N ALA A 25 -15.51 11.46 -5.47
CA ALA A 25 -14.61 12.33 -4.76
C ALA A 25 -14.02 11.66 -3.50
N VAL A 26 -12.84 12.10 -3.09
CA VAL A 26 -12.26 11.82 -1.77
C VAL A 26 -12.73 12.92 -0.81
N ARG A 27 -13.64 12.59 0.11
CA ARG A 27 -14.27 13.52 1.06
C ARG A 27 -13.95 13.23 2.53
N GLU A 28 -12.94 12.42 2.78
CA GLU A 28 -12.51 12.07 4.13
C GLU A 28 -11.00 12.25 4.28
N ALA A 29 -10.54 12.42 5.52
CA ALA A 29 -9.12 12.38 5.83
C ALA A 29 -8.54 11.00 5.51
N LEU A 30 -7.29 10.95 5.06
CA LEU A 30 -6.58 9.71 4.74
C LEU A 30 -5.41 9.50 5.69
N ALA A 31 -5.38 8.37 6.38
CA ALA A 31 -4.21 7.92 7.11
C ALA A 31 -3.21 7.29 6.13
N LEU A 32 -1.98 7.78 6.12
CA LEU A 32 -0.90 7.31 5.27
C LEU A 32 0.28 6.82 6.10
N ASP A 33 0.72 5.61 5.80
CA ASP A 33 1.99 5.06 6.30
C ASP A 33 2.52 3.99 5.33
N HIS A 34 3.79 3.62 5.48
CA HIS A 34 4.41 2.52 4.77
C HIS A 34 4.37 1.24 5.61
N PHE A 35 3.73 0.21 5.07
CA PHE A 35 3.80 -1.13 5.62
C PHE A 35 5.19 -1.74 5.39
N GLU A 36 5.99 -1.83 6.45
CA GLU A 36 7.35 -2.39 6.37
C GLU A 36 7.36 -3.91 6.24
N THR A 37 7.97 -4.39 5.15
CA THR A 37 8.22 -5.80 4.87
C THR A 37 9.52 -5.99 4.07
N PHE A 38 9.78 -7.21 3.61
CA PHE A 38 10.98 -7.54 2.85
C PHE A 38 10.65 -8.42 1.65
N GLN A 39 11.49 -8.33 0.62
CA GLN A 39 11.43 -9.14 -0.58
C GLN A 39 12.66 -10.04 -0.62
N PHE A 40 12.53 -11.32 -0.94
CA PHE A 40 13.63 -12.29 -1.08
C PHE A 40 14.43 -12.58 0.19
N CYS A 41 15.01 -11.59 0.87
CA CYS A 41 15.72 -11.74 2.14
C CYS A 41 15.53 -10.49 3.01
N GLN A 42 15.88 -10.58 4.30
CA GLN A 42 15.67 -9.49 5.26
C GLN A 42 16.45 -8.22 4.91
N GLU A 43 17.56 -8.35 4.18
CA GLU A 43 18.39 -7.23 3.72
C GLU A 43 17.76 -6.42 2.60
N MET A 44 16.74 -6.94 1.94
CA MET A 44 16.04 -6.30 0.84
C MET A 44 14.66 -5.83 1.31
N GLN A 45 14.64 -4.67 1.96
CA GLN A 45 13.42 -4.10 2.51
C GLN A 45 12.57 -3.43 1.43
N VAL A 46 11.26 -3.50 1.65
CA VAL A 46 10.27 -2.81 0.84
C VAL A 46 9.18 -2.31 1.76
N GLY A 47 8.98 -1.00 1.78
CA GLY A 47 7.81 -0.38 2.38
C GLY A 47 6.70 -0.36 1.36
N ILE A 48 5.46 -0.65 1.76
CA ILE A 48 4.30 -0.47 0.88
C ILE A 48 3.53 0.74 1.39
N GLY A 49 3.58 1.85 0.67
CA GLY A 49 2.77 3.02 0.94
C GLY A 49 1.29 2.64 0.88
N THR A 50 0.57 2.94 1.94
CA THR A 50 -0.86 2.62 2.09
C THR A 50 -1.59 3.91 2.42
N ALA A 51 -2.59 4.27 1.62
CA ALA A 51 -3.50 5.39 1.91
C ALA A 51 -4.88 4.83 2.26
N VAL A 52 -5.36 5.12 3.47
CA VAL A 52 -6.57 4.50 4.03
C VAL A 52 -7.53 5.57 4.54
N GLY A 53 -8.80 5.48 4.14
CA GLY A 53 -9.85 6.36 4.65
C GLY A 53 -9.95 6.34 6.16
N ARG A 54 -9.92 7.52 6.78
CA ARG A 54 -9.97 7.67 8.24
C ARG A 54 -11.29 7.16 8.81
N LEU A 55 -12.38 7.33 8.06
CA LEU A 55 -13.72 6.94 8.42
C LEU A 55 -14.10 5.63 7.74
N SER A 56 -14.03 5.55 6.40
CA SER A 56 -14.50 4.39 5.64
C SER A 56 -13.63 3.13 5.82
N HIS A 57 -12.36 3.32 6.17
CA HIS A 57 -11.29 2.31 6.09
C HIS A 57 -11.04 1.78 4.66
N PHE A 58 -11.51 2.49 3.64
CA PHE A 58 -11.26 2.13 2.25
C PHE A 58 -9.78 2.33 1.92
N VAL A 59 -9.16 1.32 1.32
CA VAL A 59 -7.77 1.42 0.87
C VAL A 59 -7.75 2.08 -0.50
N TYR A 60 -7.31 3.33 -0.55
CA TYR A 60 -7.29 4.15 -1.75
C TYR A 60 -6.07 3.92 -2.64
N GLY A 61 -4.94 3.49 -2.08
CA GLY A 61 -3.74 3.32 -2.87
C GLY A 61 -2.73 2.40 -2.19
N LEU A 62 -2.01 1.65 -3.01
CA LEU A 62 -0.85 0.86 -2.64
C LEU A 62 0.31 1.27 -3.52
N ASP A 63 1.47 1.57 -2.95
CA ASP A 63 2.67 1.85 -3.74
C ASP A 63 3.94 1.23 -3.13
N PRO A 64 4.71 0.44 -3.90
CA PRO A 64 5.93 -0.17 -3.39
C PRO A 64 7.10 0.83 -3.36
N ALA A 65 7.79 0.86 -2.22
CA ALA A 65 8.99 1.64 -1.96
C ALA A 65 10.16 0.73 -1.54
N PRO A 66 10.82 0.01 -2.48
CA PRO A 66 12.03 -0.76 -2.17
C PRO A 66 13.13 0.19 -1.70
N HIS A 67 13.78 -0.11 -0.58
CA HIS A 67 14.73 0.83 0.03
C HIS A 67 15.86 0.11 0.75
N LYS A 68 16.89 0.87 1.13
CA LYS A 68 18.00 0.39 1.94
C LYS A 68 17.52 -0.02 3.33
N LEU A 69 18.19 -1.00 3.93
CA LEU A 69 17.87 -1.48 5.28
C LEU A 69 17.84 -0.33 6.29
N GLY A 70 16.73 -0.21 7.02
CA GLY A 70 16.62 0.67 8.18
C GLY A 70 17.21 0.06 9.46
N GLY A 71 17.47 0.89 10.46
CA GLY A 71 17.89 0.47 11.81
C GLY A 71 19.41 0.40 12.01
N ILE A 72 19.82 -0.16 13.16
CA ILE A 72 21.23 -0.18 13.57
C ILE A 72 22.03 -1.13 12.66
N MET A 73 23.09 -0.57 12.07
CA MET A 73 24.02 -1.28 11.21
C MET A 73 25.04 -2.05 12.04
N THR A 74 24.85 -3.36 12.19
CA THR A 74 25.86 -4.22 12.83
C THR A 74 26.94 -4.62 11.83
N PRO A 75 28.17 -4.97 12.29
CA PRO A 75 29.24 -5.39 11.38
C PRO A 75 28.86 -6.56 10.47
N GLY A 76 28.13 -7.55 11.02
CA GLY A 76 27.62 -8.69 10.24
C GLY A 76 26.63 -8.28 9.15
N ARG A 77 25.71 -7.35 9.46
CA ARG A 77 24.76 -6.81 8.48
C ARG A 77 25.47 -6.00 7.39
N ALA A 78 26.45 -5.17 7.77
CA ALA A 78 27.24 -4.41 6.82
C ALA A 78 27.95 -5.34 5.82
N LYS A 79 28.53 -6.45 6.29
CA LYS A 79 29.16 -7.46 5.42
C LYS A 79 28.15 -8.11 4.46
N ARG A 80 26.94 -8.45 4.93
CA ARG A 80 25.88 -9.02 4.10
C ARG A 80 25.38 -8.03 3.04
N ILE A 81 25.14 -6.77 3.42
CA ILE A 81 24.72 -5.71 2.49
C ILE A 81 25.82 -5.45 1.46
N LYS A 82 27.09 -5.35 1.87
CA LYS A 82 28.21 -5.18 0.94
C LYS A 82 28.29 -6.33 -0.06
N SER A 83 28.11 -7.56 0.40
CA SER A 83 28.05 -8.75 -0.46
C SER A 83 26.83 -8.74 -1.40
N LEU A 84 25.68 -8.27 -0.93
CA LEU A 84 24.46 -8.13 -1.72
C LEU A 84 24.65 -7.09 -2.83
N VAL A 85 25.14 -5.89 -2.48
CA VAL A 85 25.39 -4.80 -3.43
C VAL A 85 26.43 -5.20 -4.47
N LYS A 86 27.52 -5.86 -4.05
CA LYS A 86 28.54 -6.39 -4.98
C LYS A 86 27.94 -7.38 -5.99
N ARG A 87 27.02 -8.24 -5.56
CA ARG A 87 26.42 -9.28 -6.41
C ARG A 87 25.23 -8.78 -7.25
N ARG A 88 24.47 -7.81 -6.76
CA ARG A 88 23.11 -7.49 -7.26
C ARG A 88 22.90 -6.02 -7.63
N GLY A 89 23.91 -5.17 -7.46
CA GLY A 89 23.81 -3.74 -7.70
C GLY A 89 23.29 -2.94 -6.50
N PRO A 90 23.26 -1.61 -6.61
CA PRO A 90 22.87 -0.72 -5.52
C PRO A 90 21.40 -0.87 -5.14
N LEU A 91 21.10 -0.73 -3.85
CA LEU A 91 19.73 -0.64 -3.35
C LEU A 91 19.15 0.77 -3.61
N PRO A 92 17.87 0.89 -4.00
CA PRO A 92 17.26 2.19 -4.28
C PRO A 92 17.25 3.13 -3.06
N SER A 93 17.35 4.44 -3.33
CA SER A 93 17.22 5.52 -2.35
C SER A 93 16.06 6.45 -2.71
N GLY A 94 15.53 7.18 -1.71
CA GLY A 94 14.44 8.14 -1.89
C GLY A 94 13.09 7.51 -2.27
N SER A 95 12.94 6.20 -2.11
CA SER A 95 11.75 5.48 -2.57
C SER A 95 10.48 5.87 -1.83
N TYR A 96 10.59 6.35 -0.58
CA TYR A 96 9.43 6.71 0.26
C TYR A 96 8.83 8.01 -0.23
N LYS A 97 9.67 9.03 -0.44
CA LYS A 97 9.26 10.29 -1.09
C LYS A 97 8.56 10.00 -2.42
N LYS A 98 9.18 9.21 -3.30
CA LYS A 98 8.61 8.86 -4.61
C LYS A 98 7.30 8.08 -4.52
N SER A 99 7.15 7.22 -3.52
CA SER A 99 5.91 6.47 -3.25
C SER A 99 4.78 7.43 -2.84
N VAL A 100 5.06 8.32 -1.88
CA VAL A 100 4.10 9.35 -1.46
C VAL A 100 3.73 10.27 -2.62
N GLU A 101 4.69 10.74 -3.42
CA GLU A 101 4.41 11.57 -4.62
C GLU A 101 3.43 10.89 -5.57
N ARG A 102 3.59 9.59 -5.83
CA ARG A 102 2.66 8.83 -6.69
C ARG A 102 1.28 8.66 -6.07
N ILE A 103 1.21 8.41 -4.76
CA ILE A 103 -0.06 8.33 -4.03
C ILE A 103 -0.77 9.69 -4.07
N LEU A 104 -0.06 10.81 -3.85
CA LEU A 104 -0.63 12.15 -3.91
C LEU A 104 -1.09 12.50 -5.33
N ALA A 105 -0.32 12.15 -6.36
CA ALA A 105 -0.70 12.34 -7.76
C ALA A 105 -1.98 11.57 -8.13
N LEU A 106 -2.24 10.43 -7.50
CA LEU A 106 -3.47 9.65 -7.67
C LEU A 106 -4.68 10.28 -6.96
N LEU A 107 -4.48 10.87 -5.79
CA LEU A 107 -5.57 11.25 -4.88
C LEU A 107 -5.95 12.72 -4.94
N ILE A 108 -5.00 13.63 -5.16
CA ILE A 108 -5.28 15.07 -5.24
C ILE A 108 -6.29 15.39 -6.34
N PRO A 109 -6.22 14.82 -7.56
CA PRO A 109 -7.22 15.07 -8.59
C PRO A 109 -8.64 14.58 -8.26
N LYS A 110 -8.80 13.80 -7.18
CA LYS A 110 -10.09 13.28 -6.72
C LYS A 110 -10.67 14.08 -5.57
N VAL A 111 -9.98 15.11 -5.10
CA VAL A 111 -10.53 16.03 -4.11
C VAL A 111 -11.42 17.04 -4.83
N PRO A 112 -12.61 17.38 -4.30
CA PRO A 112 -13.47 18.39 -4.92
C PRO A 112 -12.77 19.74 -5.08
N ASP A 113 -13.15 20.49 -6.11
CA ASP A 113 -12.61 21.84 -6.35
C ASP A 113 -12.85 22.74 -5.13
N GLY A 114 -11.80 23.47 -4.73
CA GLY A 114 -11.81 24.34 -3.55
C GLY A 114 -11.62 23.61 -2.21
N GLU A 115 -11.63 22.27 -2.19
CA GLU A 115 -11.28 21.47 -1.01
C GLU A 115 -9.79 21.07 -1.02
N GLN A 116 -9.29 20.64 0.13
CA GLN A 116 -7.91 20.16 0.29
C GLN A 116 -7.89 18.68 0.65
N LEU A 117 -6.93 17.92 0.11
CA LEU A 117 -6.69 16.58 0.61
C LEU A 117 -6.26 16.68 2.08
N HIS A 118 -6.93 15.98 2.99
CA HIS A 118 -6.53 15.93 4.39
C HIS A 118 -5.76 14.64 4.65
N LEU A 119 -4.47 14.76 4.95
CA LEU A 119 -3.56 13.63 5.17
C LEU A 119 -3.14 13.53 6.64
N ILE A 120 -3.16 12.33 7.20
CA ILE A 120 -2.75 12.01 8.57
C ILE A 120 -1.54 11.07 8.50
N THR A 121 -0.43 11.42 9.14
CA THR A 121 0.84 10.66 9.03
C THR A 121 1.63 10.64 10.35
N ASP A 122 2.63 9.76 10.44
CA ASP A 122 3.59 9.71 11.56
C ASP A 122 4.70 10.79 11.51
N GLY A 123 4.73 11.59 10.44
CA GLY A 123 5.61 12.74 10.30
C GLY A 123 6.98 12.45 9.71
N LYS A 124 7.20 11.28 9.07
CA LYS A 124 8.47 10.97 8.42
C LYS A 124 8.90 12.06 7.43
N GLN A 125 10.20 12.40 7.44
CA GLN A 125 10.74 13.50 6.63
C GLN A 125 10.49 13.33 5.12
N ASP A 126 10.55 12.10 4.61
CA ASP A 126 10.22 11.80 3.22
C ASP A 126 8.79 12.20 2.86
N TYR A 127 7.84 12.00 3.78
CA TYR A 127 6.42 12.32 3.57
C TYR A 127 6.24 13.83 3.54
N ARG A 128 6.86 14.55 4.48
CA ARG A 128 6.88 16.01 4.52
C ARG A 128 7.42 16.61 3.22
N THR A 129 8.54 16.06 2.76
CA THR A 129 9.21 16.53 1.54
C THR A 129 8.34 16.29 0.30
N ALA A 130 7.66 15.15 0.21
CA ALA A 130 6.73 14.85 -0.88
C ALA A 130 5.46 15.74 -0.86
N ALA A 131 4.99 16.09 0.34
CA ALA A 131 3.79 16.88 0.55
C ALA A 131 3.99 18.40 0.38
N GLN A 132 5.22 18.91 0.50
CA GLN A 132 5.50 20.34 0.70
C GLN A 132 4.93 21.24 -0.41
N SER A 133 5.13 20.88 -1.68
CA SER A 133 4.63 21.69 -2.80
C SER A 133 3.09 21.77 -2.80
N HIS A 134 2.43 20.66 -2.47
CA HIS A 134 0.97 20.59 -2.42
C HIS A 134 0.39 21.38 -1.25
N ILE A 135 1.07 21.36 -0.09
CA ILE A 135 0.73 22.19 1.07
C ILE A 135 0.86 23.67 0.70
N ASN A 136 1.99 24.07 0.10
CA ASN A 136 2.22 25.46 -0.31
C ASN A 136 1.18 25.95 -1.33
N SER A 137 0.74 25.07 -2.24
CA SER A 137 -0.31 25.37 -3.22
C SER A 137 -1.74 25.34 -2.65
N GLY A 138 -1.92 25.04 -1.36
CA GLY A 138 -3.23 24.93 -0.74
C GLY A 138 -4.05 23.74 -1.21
N LYS A 139 -3.44 22.69 -1.77
CA LYS A 139 -4.12 21.47 -2.24
C LYS A 139 -4.14 20.35 -1.20
N LEU A 140 -3.31 20.46 -0.16
CA LEU A 140 -3.08 19.42 0.83
C LEU A 140 -2.94 20.05 2.22
N ARG A 141 -3.66 19.51 3.18
CA ARG A 141 -3.42 19.71 4.62
C ARG A 141 -2.84 18.42 5.18
N MET A 142 -1.82 18.54 6.03
CA MET A 142 -1.17 17.38 6.66
C MET A 142 -1.11 17.54 8.16
N ASP A 143 -1.81 16.66 8.88
CA ASP A 143 -1.71 16.54 10.34
C ASP A 143 -0.74 15.42 10.71
N ILE A 144 0.06 15.66 11.73
CA ILE A 144 1.20 14.81 12.07
C ILE A 144 1.09 14.32 13.51
N PHE A 145 1.10 13.00 13.65
CA PHE A 145 1.03 12.30 14.91
C PHE A 145 2.26 11.44 15.07
N SER A 146 3.34 12.07 15.54
CA SER A 146 4.63 11.41 15.76
C SER A 146 4.50 10.19 16.65
N ASN A 147 5.28 9.16 16.36
CA ASN A 147 5.34 7.98 17.22
C ASN A 147 5.90 8.38 18.60
N PRO A 148 5.16 8.10 19.69
CA PRO A 148 5.64 8.40 21.04
C PRO A 148 6.86 7.54 21.37
N PRO A 149 7.67 7.92 22.38
CA PRO A 149 8.76 7.11 22.87
C PRO A 149 8.32 5.67 23.18
N ARG A 150 9.24 4.72 23.02
CA ARG A 150 8.97 3.32 23.31
C ARG A 150 8.70 3.18 24.81
N ARG A 151 7.51 2.70 25.15
CA ARG A 151 7.12 2.37 26.52
C ARG A 151 7.34 0.90 26.85
N LEU A 152 7.44 0.57 28.13
CA LEU A 152 7.37 -0.81 28.61
C LEU A 152 5.94 -1.36 28.46
N LYS A 153 5.81 -2.69 28.36
CA LYS A 153 4.50 -3.33 28.11
C LYS A 153 3.46 -3.01 29.20
N HIS A 154 3.90 -2.84 30.44
CA HIS A 154 3.06 -2.62 31.61
C HIS A 154 2.76 -1.14 31.87
N GLU A 155 3.43 -0.21 31.19
CA GLU A 155 3.21 1.22 31.38
C GLU A 155 1.91 1.68 30.71
N PRO A 156 1.15 2.58 31.36
CA PRO A 156 -0.02 3.17 30.76
C PRO A 156 0.37 3.96 29.51
N LYS A 157 -0.54 4.01 28.53
CA LYS A 157 -0.34 4.87 27.36
C LYS A 157 -0.47 6.33 27.76
N SER A 158 0.51 7.16 27.34
CA SER A 158 0.41 8.62 27.44
C SER A 158 -0.79 9.15 26.65
N ALA A 159 -1.21 10.38 26.96
CA ALA A 159 -2.28 11.06 26.23
C ALA A 159 -1.96 11.15 24.73
N ASP A 160 -0.74 11.57 24.38
CA ASP A 160 -0.27 11.66 22.99
C ASP A 160 -0.31 10.32 22.25
N ALA A 161 0.07 9.23 22.94
CA ALA A 161 -0.01 7.89 22.36
C ALA A 161 -1.45 7.49 22.04
N LYS A 162 -2.42 7.86 22.89
CA LYS A 162 -3.84 7.59 22.64
C LYS A 162 -4.35 8.40 21.44
N VAL A 163 -3.98 9.69 21.35
CA VAL A 163 -4.36 10.56 20.24
C VAL A 163 -3.79 10.04 18.92
N ARG A 164 -2.49 9.71 18.88
CA ARG A 164 -1.84 9.11 17.71
C ARG A 164 -2.49 7.79 17.32
N ASP A 165 -2.73 6.90 18.29
CA ASP A 165 -3.33 5.59 18.03
C ASP A 165 -4.75 5.72 17.46
N GLN A 166 -5.52 6.71 17.91
CA GLN A 166 -6.83 7.01 17.33
C GLN A 166 -6.68 7.53 15.90
N ALA A 167 -5.83 8.53 15.66
CA ALA A 167 -5.62 9.13 14.34
C ALA A 167 -5.13 8.12 13.29
N MET A 168 -4.18 7.26 13.66
CA MET A 168 -3.54 6.27 12.79
C MET A 168 -4.23 4.90 12.80
N PHE A 169 -5.32 4.72 13.56
CA PHE A 169 -5.98 3.42 13.72
C PHE A 169 -6.29 2.71 12.39
N PRO A 170 -6.83 3.38 11.35
CA PRO A 170 -7.22 2.67 10.11
C PRO A 170 -6.05 2.05 9.37
N VAL A 171 -4.92 2.76 9.27
CA VAL A 171 -3.71 2.26 8.63
C VAL A 171 -3.03 1.20 9.49
N ASP A 172 -2.96 1.39 10.81
CA ASP A 172 -2.43 0.40 11.74
C ASP A 172 -3.25 -0.90 11.71
N LEU A 173 -4.58 -0.80 11.62
CA LEU A 173 -5.49 -1.94 11.49
C LEU A 173 -5.25 -2.66 10.18
N LEU A 174 -5.15 -1.93 9.05
CA LEU A 174 -4.84 -2.52 7.75
C LEU A 174 -3.54 -3.32 7.83
N HIS A 175 -2.48 -2.75 8.39
CA HIS A 175 -1.17 -3.41 8.53
C HIS A 175 -1.23 -4.65 9.42
N LYS A 176 -2.00 -4.61 10.52
CA LYS A 176 -2.24 -5.78 11.38
C LYS A 176 -2.95 -6.89 10.61
N LEU A 177 -3.99 -6.55 9.84
CA LEU A 177 -4.74 -7.51 9.02
C LEU A 177 -3.85 -8.12 7.92
N ILE A 178 -3.02 -7.32 7.25
CA ILE A 178 -2.04 -7.83 6.28
C ILE A 178 -1.13 -8.87 6.95
N ARG A 179 -0.56 -8.58 8.13
CA ARG A 179 0.30 -9.54 8.86
C ARG A 179 -0.45 -10.79 9.31
N HIS A 180 -1.74 -10.67 9.63
CA HIS A 180 -2.55 -11.78 10.09
C HIS A 180 -2.94 -12.72 8.93
N CYS A 181 -3.45 -12.16 7.84
CA CYS A 181 -4.02 -12.91 6.72
C CYS A 181 -2.97 -13.38 5.70
N MET A 182 -1.80 -12.73 5.63
CA MET A 182 -0.81 -13.01 4.59
C MET A 182 0.46 -13.62 5.19
N ALA A 183 0.65 -14.93 4.98
CA ALA A 183 1.76 -15.70 5.55
C ALA A 183 3.15 -15.14 5.21
N ASN A 184 3.31 -14.49 4.07
CA ASN A 184 4.55 -13.87 3.61
C ASN A 184 4.91 -12.56 4.34
N HIS A 185 4.02 -12.04 5.19
CA HIS A 185 4.19 -10.79 5.93
C HIS A 185 4.23 -10.97 7.46
N LYS A 186 4.11 -12.22 7.94
CA LYS A 186 4.34 -12.55 9.35
C LYS A 186 5.80 -12.22 9.73
N ARG A 187 6.03 -11.75 10.96
CA ARG A 187 7.33 -11.20 11.39
C ARG A 187 8.46 -12.23 11.45
N GLU A 188 8.13 -13.53 11.45
CA GLU A 188 9.08 -14.64 11.40
C GLU A 188 8.50 -15.72 10.49
N THR A 189 8.84 -15.68 9.20
CA THR A 189 8.26 -16.58 8.19
C THR A 189 9.30 -17.03 7.18
N ILE A 190 9.26 -18.32 6.83
CA ILE A 190 10.01 -18.87 5.70
C ILE A 190 9.31 -18.60 4.36
N ALA A 191 8.03 -18.22 4.39
CA ALA A 191 7.20 -17.99 3.21
C ALA A 191 7.33 -16.58 2.63
N HIS A 192 8.53 -15.98 2.70
CA HIS A 192 8.73 -14.59 2.27
C HIS A 192 8.46 -14.39 0.77
N GLY A 193 7.96 -13.21 0.42
CA GLY A 193 7.70 -12.86 -0.97
C GLY A 193 9.01 -12.73 -1.74
N ARG A 194 9.25 -13.58 -2.75
CA ARG A 194 10.50 -13.54 -3.52
C ARG A 194 10.64 -12.33 -4.44
N ARG A 195 9.52 -11.83 -4.98
CA ARG A 195 9.50 -10.71 -5.94
C ARG A 195 8.49 -9.65 -5.53
N VAL A 196 8.82 -8.38 -5.72
CA VAL A 196 7.92 -7.25 -5.42
C VAL A 196 6.60 -7.35 -6.19
N ASN A 197 6.65 -7.76 -7.47
CA ASN A 197 5.43 -7.98 -8.26
C ASN A 197 4.46 -8.94 -7.57
N SER A 198 4.97 -10.08 -7.08
CA SER A 198 4.15 -11.10 -6.41
C SER A 198 3.68 -10.69 -5.02
N ILE A 199 4.38 -9.77 -4.36
CA ILE A 199 3.92 -9.17 -3.10
C ILE A 199 2.75 -8.25 -3.42
N MET A 200 2.95 -7.29 -4.33
CA MET A 200 1.94 -6.30 -4.69
C MET A 200 0.67 -6.92 -5.27
N LEU A 201 0.79 -7.88 -6.20
CA LEU A 201 -0.39 -8.55 -6.77
C LEU A 201 -1.23 -9.28 -5.72
N ARG A 202 -0.60 -9.84 -4.68
CA ARG A 202 -1.34 -10.45 -3.55
C ARG A 202 -1.99 -9.39 -2.66
N LEU A 203 -1.34 -8.25 -2.46
CA LEU A 203 -1.93 -7.13 -1.73
C LEU A 203 -3.14 -6.57 -2.48
N TYR A 204 -3.12 -6.53 -3.81
CA TYR A 204 -4.30 -6.16 -4.61
C TYR A 204 -5.49 -7.12 -4.40
N VAL A 205 -5.23 -8.44 -4.31
CA VAL A 205 -6.28 -9.40 -3.94
C VAL A 205 -6.80 -9.14 -2.52
N PHE A 206 -5.89 -8.88 -1.59
CA PHE A 206 -6.25 -8.58 -0.21
C PHE A 206 -7.11 -7.31 -0.09
N ILE A 207 -6.78 -6.23 -0.80
CA ILE A 207 -7.59 -5.00 -0.72
C ILE A 207 -8.93 -5.14 -1.46
N ALA A 208 -9.02 -5.93 -2.53
CA ALA A 208 -10.31 -6.24 -3.16
C ALA A 208 -11.24 -6.95 -2.15
N TRP A 209 -10.71 -7.92 -1.40
CA TRP A 209 -11.44 -8.53 -0.29
C TRP A 209 -11.79 -7.51 0.80
N ARG A 210 -10.82 -6.72 1.25
CA ARG A 210 -10.99 -5.76 2.35
C ARG A 210 -12.02 -4.69 2.06
N ASN A 211 -12.01 -4.15 0.84
CA ASN A 211 -12.82 -3.00 0.44
C ASN A 211 -14.23 -3.42 0.01
N PHE A 212 -14.41 -4.55 -0.69
CA PHE A 212 -15.67 -4.86 -1.37
C PHE A 212 -16.39 -6.11 -0.87
N VAL A 213 -15.67 -7.06 -0.28
CA VAL A 213 -16.22 -8.38 0.11
C VAL A 213 -16.44 -8.50 1.60
N LYS A 214 -15.59 -7.84 2.39
CA LYS A 214 -15.58 -7.96 3.83
C LYS A 214 -16.26 -6.78 4.52
N ASP A 215 -16.97 -7.07 5.61
CA ASP A 215 -17.40 -6.05 6.55
C ASP A 215 -16.19 -5.25 7.05
N LYS A 216 -16.41 -3.95 7.25
CA LYS A 216 -15.46 -3.02 7.82
C LYS A 216 -14.90 -3.48 9.18
N SER A 217 -15.66 -4.20 10.00
CA SER A 217 -15.27 -4.59 11.35
C SER A 217 -15.86 -5.96 11.76
N GLU A 218 -15.01 -6.95 12.05
CA GLU A 218 -15.46 -8.25 12.57
C GLU A 218 -15.95 -8.18 14.02
N ARG A 219 -15.29 -7.37 14.85
CA ARG A 219 -15.62 -7.24 16.28
C ARG A 219 -16.96 -6.54 16.51
N ARG A 220 -17.32 -5.64 15.61
CA ARG A 220 -18.58 -4.86 15.61
C ARG A 220 -19.07 -4.78 14.18
N PRO A 221 -19.76 -5.82 13.67
CA PRO A 221 -20.29 -5.82 12.32
C PRO A 221 -21.25 -4.65 12.12
N GLN A 222 -21.09 -3.94 11.01
CA GLN A 222 -21.97 -2.82 10.64
C GLN A 222 -22.82 -3.15 9.40
N ASN A 223 -22.67 -4.36 8.85
CA ASN A 223 -23.22 -4.76 7.56
C ASN A 223 -22.87 -3.75 6.47
N LYS A 224 -21.64 -3.23 6.50
CA LYS A 224 -21.10 -2.29 5.51
C LYS A 224 -19.66 -2.62 5.18
N THR A 225 -19.35 -2.57 3.89
CA THR A 225 -17.97 -2.66 3.40
C THR A 225 -17.39 -1.25 3.28
N PRO A 226 -16.05 -1.10 3.29
CA PRO A 226 -15.43 0.19 3.02
C PRO A 226 -15.86 0.82 1.68
N ALA A 227 -16.11 0.01 0.64
CA ALA A 227 -16.58 0.48 -0.66
C ALA A 227 -18.00 1.04 -0.61
N MET A 228 -18.86 0.52 0.28
CA MET A 228 -20.19 1.08 0.51
C MET A 228 -20.11 2.42 1.23
N ASP A 229 -19.22 2.56 2.22
CA ASP A 229 -19.03 3.82 2.95
C ASP A 229 -18.60 4.97 2.05
N VAL A 230 -17.83 4.68 0.99
CA VAL A 230 -17.41 5.69 -0.02
C VAL A 230 -18.36 5.77 -1.22
N GLY A 231 -19.48 5.05 -1.22
CA GLY A 231 -20.52 5.12 -2.25
C GLY A 231 -20.14 4.50 -3.60
N LEU A 232 -19.21 3.53 -3.62
CA LEU A 232 -18.83 2.80 -4.84
C LEU A 232 -19.80 1.66 -5.18
N VAL A 233 -20.41 1.05 -4.17
CA VAL A 233 -21.36 -0.06 -4.30
C VAL A 233 -22.41 0.03 -3.20
N ASP A 234 -23.61 -0.49 -3.48
CA ASP A 234 -24.73 -0.44 -2.50
C ASP A 234 -24.83 -1.72 -1.66
N CYS A 235 -24.03 -2.75 -1.95
CA CYS A 235 -24.07 -4.03 -1.26
C CYS A 235 -22.69 -4.68 -1.20
N PHE A 236 -22.58 -5.73 -0.37
CA PHE A 236 -21.43 -6.62 -0.36
C PHE A 236 -21.26 -7.29 -1.72
N LEU A 237 -20.05 -7.28 -2.24
CA LEU A 237 -19.70 -8.11 -3.38
C LEU A 237 -19.20 -9.48 -2.92
N ASN A 238 -19.51 -10.52 -3.67
CA ASN A 238 -18.82 -11.80 -3.58
C ASN A 238 -17.73 -11.90 -4.68
N TRP A 239 -16.87 -12.92 -4.58
CA TRP A 239 -15.80 -13.11 -5.57
C TRP A 239 -16.32 -13.36 -6.99
N LYS A 240 -17.50 -13.96 -7.16
CA LYS A 240 -18.12 -14.12 -8.49
C LYS A 240 -18.46 -12.76 -9.09
N GLN A 241 -18.94 -11.81 -8.29
CA GLN A 241 -19.21 -10.44 -8.74
C GLN A 241 -17.92 -9.66 -9.03
N VAL A 242 -16.91 -9.73 -8.15
CA VAL A 242 -15.59 -9.08 -8.38
C VAL A 242 -14.95 -9.59 -9.67
N LEU A 243 -15.07 -10.89 -9.96
CA LEU A 243 -14.50 -11.54 -11.14
C LEU A 243 -15.47 -11.65 -12.33
N SER A 244 -16.66 -11.04 -12.24
CA SER A 244 -17.75 -11.27 -13.20
C SER A 244 -17.49 -10.74 -14.61
N ARG A 245 -16.63 -9.72 -14.72
CA ARG A 245 -16.34 -9.04 -15.99
C ARG A 245 -14.86 -9.14 -16.29
N ARG A 246 -14.53 -9.45 -17.55
CA ARG A 246 -13.15 -9.38 -18.01
C ARG A 246 -12.71 -7.92 -18.08
N LEU A 247 -11.59 -7.62 -17.42
CA LEU A 247 -10.99 -6.28 -17.40
C LEU A 247 -9.74 -6.25 -18.29
N TYR A 248 -9.51 -5.09 -18.91
CA TYR A 248 -8.51 -4.93 -19.96
C TYR A 248 -7.66 -3.70 -19.67
N PRO A 249 -6.32 -3.82 -19.56
CA PRO A 249 -5.44 -2.74 -19.10
C PRO A 249 -5.41 -1.53 -20.06
N TRP A 250 -5.56 -1.73 -21.37
CA TRP A 250 -5.55 -0.64 -22.36
C TRP A 250 -6.84 0.20 -22.36
N LYS A 251 -7.90 -0.29 -21.71
CA LYS A 251 -9.13 0.47 -21.49
C LYS A 251 -9.11 1.26 -20.19
N GLN A 252 -8.03 1.19 -19.41
CA GLN A 252 -7.92 1.81 -18.08
C GLN A 252 -6.79 2.84 -18.05
N SER A 253 -6.99 3.93 -17.32
CA SER A 253 -5.94 4.92 -17.11
C SER A 253 -5.06 4.49 -15.93
N LEU A 254 -4.25 3.44 -16.12
CA LEU A 254 -3.37 2.94 -15.07
C LEU A 254 -2.25 3.94 -14.76
N ALA A 255 -2.05 4.20 -13.47
CA ALA A 255 -0.86 4.88 -12.99
C ALA A 255 0.41 4.14 -13.47
N SER A 256 1.50 4.89 -13.67
CA SER A 256 2.75 4.33 -14.23
C SER A 256 3.27 3.12 -13.44
N MET A 257 3.09 3.10 -12.12
CA MET A 257 3.50 1.98 -11.28
C MET A 257 2.60 0.75 -11.48
N ASP A 258 1.29 0.94 -11.57
CA ASP A 258 0.32 -0.15 -11.78
C ASP A 258 0.47 -0.78 -13.16
N SER A 259 0.76 0.04 -14.19
CA SER A 259 1.09 -0.47 -15.53
C SER A 259 2.35 -1.35 -15.50
N ARG A 260 3.41 -0.91 -14.80
CA ARG A 260 4.62 -1.71 -14.62
C ARG A 260 4.35 -3.00 -13.85
N LEU A 261 3.54 -2.94 -12.80
CA LEU A 261 3.17 -4.09 -11.99
C LEU A 261 2.34 -5.09 -12.79
N TYR A 262 1.35 -4.63 -13.54
CA TYR A 262 0.53 -5.45 -14.44
C TYR A 262 1.42 -6.20 -15.44
N ALA A 263 2.36 -5.48 -16.06
CA ALA A 263 3.33 -6.02 -17.02
C ALA A 263 4.45 -6.88 -16.38
N MET A 264 4.50 -6.98 -15.03
CA MET A 264 5.57 -7.66 -14.27
C MET A 264 6.96 -7.06 -14.49
N LYS A 265 7.04 -5.75 -14.74
CA LYS A 265 8.28 -5.00 -15.04
C LYS A 265 8.99 -4.46 -13.79
N MET A 266 8.46 -4.70 -12.58
CA MET A 266 9.16 -4.30 -11.36
C MET A 266 10.24 -5.31 -10.98
N GLU A 267 11.49 -4.91 -11.09
CA GLU A 267 12.61 -5.82 -10.83
C GLU A 267 12.85 -6.03 -9.33
N THR A 268 13.24 -7.25 -8.98
CA THR A 268 13.76 -7.58 -7.65
C THR A 268 15.22 -7.98 -7.85
N PRO A 269 16.19 -7.09 -7.53
CA PRO A 269 17.59 -7.26 -7.95
C PRO A 269 18.20 -8.64 -7.65
N ALA A 270 17.83 -9.26 -6.52
CA ALA A 270 18.40 -10.54 -6.12
C ALA A 270 17.87 -11.78 -6.86
N VAL A 271 16.75 -11.70 -7.58
CA VAL A 271 16.15 -12.88 -8.25
C VAL A 271 16.45 -12.90 -9.75
N GLY A 272 16.95 -11.80 -10.31
CA GLY A 272 17.22 -11.65 -11.74
C GLY A 272 15.97 -11.33 -12.56
N ARG A 273 16.08 -11.46 -13.89
CA ARG A 273 15.06 -11.04 -14.86
C ARG A 273 13.67 -11.56 -14.50
N ASN A 274 12.66 -10.71 -14.68
CA ASN A 274 11.27 -11.10 -14.52
C ASN A 274 10.82 -11.88 -15.75
N LYS A 275 9.91 -12.84 -15.56
CA LYS A 275 9.04 -13.27 -16.65
C LYS A 275 7.97 -12.19 -16.82
N HIS A 276 8.08 -11.42 -17.90
CA HIS A 276 7.14 -10.36 -18.20
C HIS A 276 5.76 -10.93 -18.58
N HIS A 277 4.76 -10.08 -18.49
CA HIS A 277 3.44 -10.41 -18.99
C HIS A 277 3.37 -10.04 -20.46
N ASP A 278 3.71 -10.98 -21.34
CA ASP A 278 3.77 -10.75 -22.79
C ASP A 278 2.65 -11.47 -23.54
N LEU A 279 1.50 -11.69 -22.88
CA LEU A 279 0.39 -12.39 -23.54
C LEU A 279 -0.36 -11.41 -24.45
N VAL A 280 -0.30 -11.65 -25.75
CA VAL A 280 -0.98 -10.86 -26.79
C VAL A 280 -2.47 -10.68 -26.46
N ASN A 281 -3.16 -11.75 -26.06
CA ASN A 281 -4.60 -11.70 -25.75
C ASN A 281 -4.93 -11.11 -24.35
N ALA A 282 -3.92 -10.67 -23.59
CA ALA A 282 -4.11 -9.98 -22.31
C ALA A 282 -3.97 -8.45 -22.44
N TYR A 283 -3.56 -7.98 -23.62
CA TYR A 283 -3.59 -6.61 -24.09
C TYR A 283 -4.59 -6.43 -25.24
#